data_AF-A0A0E4H7V3-F1
#
_entry.id   AF-A0A0E4H7V3-F1
#
_cell.length_a   1.000
_cell.length_b   1.000
_cell.length_c   1.000
_cell.angle_alpha   90.00
_cell.angle_beta   90.00
_cell.angle_gamma   90.00
#
_symmetry.space_group_name_H-M   'P 1'
#
loop_
_entity.id
_entity.type
_entity.pdbx_description
1 polymer ?
#
loop_
_entity_poly.entity_id
_entity_poly.type
_entity_poly.pdbx_seq_one_letter_code
_entity_poly.pdbx_strand_id
1 'polypeptide(L)'
;MWRQPEGVKISQAVDASVEKFHLDNLIYEGFRGQIDTTSSQIVEFYTLVDGNRKKDKPLQGLYDISIKDMMSKEVVIGQIDFHLEKASDEISDQMTQKNDAKQALMTYVQNADLSQFPDGKYGIGFDLTTESGTYYTSVSDYFFFFVKDSHFISIDKDYHY
;
A
#
# COMPACT_ATOMS: atom_id res chain seq x y z
N MET A 1 -1.41 11.15 3.62
CA MET A 1 -0.68 11.26 2.34
C MET A 1 0.67 11.93 2.59
N TRP A 2 1.75 11.29 2.14
CA TRP A 2 3.11 11.76 2.31
C TRP A 2 3.33 13.17 1.74
N ARG A 3 3.89 14.07 2.55
CA ARG A 3 4.26 15.44 2.15
C ARG A 3 5.77 15.68 2.18
N GLN A 4 6.54 14.68 2.63
CA GLN A 4 7.99 14.75 2.71
C GLN A 4 8.63 14.31 1.38
N PRO A 5 9.76 14.90 0.97
CA PRO A 5 10.43 14.58 -0.29
C PRO A 5 10.73 13.09 -0.47
N GLU A 6 11.12 12.40 0.60
CA GLU A 6 11.40 10.97 0.62
C GLU A 6 10.16 10.14 0.33
N GLY A 7 9.03 10.51 0.95
CA GLY A 7 7.74 9.86 0.66
C GLY A 7 7.32 10.06 -0.79
N VAL A 8 7.48 11.26 -1.36
CA VAL A 8 7.17 11.50 -2.78
C VAL A 8 7.98 10.59 -3.70
N LYS A 9 9.28 10.40 -3.42
CA LYS A 9 10.14 9.49 -4.20
C LYS A 9 9.70 8.04 -4.11
N ILE A 10 9.34 7.58 -2.91
CA ILE A 10 8.85 6.21 -2.73
C ILE A 10 7.54 6.03 -3.49
N SER A 11 6.60 6.99 -3.41
CA SER A 11 5.35 6.93 -4.17
C SER A 11 5.61 6.79 -5.67
N GLN A 12 6.48 7.63 -6.24
CA GLN A 12 6.85 7.56 -7.66
C GLN A 12 7.48 6.22 -8.06
N ALA A 13 8.31 5.64 -7.17
CA ALA A 13 8.95 4.36 -7.42
C ALA A 13 7.95 3.20 -7.40
N VAL A 14 6.99 3.23 -6.47
CA VAL A 14 5.88 2.26 -6.39
C VAL A 14 4.97 2.41 -7.61
N ASP A 15 4.55 3.64 -7.95
CA ASP A 15 3.73 3.93 -9.14
C ASP A 15 4.38 3.34 -10.40
N ALA A 16 5.65 3.66 -10.66
CA ALA A 16 6.39 3.18 -11.83
C ALA A 16 6.58 1.64 -11.84
N SER A 17 6.53 0.99 -10.67
CA SER A 17 6.58 -0.47 -10.58
C SER A 17 5.23 -1.08 -10.95
N VAL A 18 4.13 -0.52 -10.42
CA VAL A 18 2.77 -1.03 -10.63
C VAL A 18 2.28 -0.74 -12.04
N GLU A 19 2.64 0.39 -12.65
CA GLU A 19 2.26 0.76 -14.03
C GLU A 19 2.70 -0.27 -15.09
N LYS A 20 3.68 -1.13 -14.77
CA LYS A 20 4.12 -2.21 -15.67
C LYS A 20 3.15 -3.38 -15.72
N PHE A 21 2.27 -3.50 -14.73
CA PHE A 21 1.22 -4.51 -14.72
C PHE A 21 0.09 -4.08 -15.65
N HIS A 22 -0.28 -4.96 -16.56
CA HIS A 22 -1.36 -4.73 -17.51
C HIS A 22 -2.32 -5.91 -17.50
N LEU A 23 -3.60 -5.59 -17.39
CA LEU A 23 -4.71 -6.51 -17.56
C LEU A 23 -5.81 -5.77 -18.33
N ASP A 24 -6.42 -6.44 -19.30
CA ASP A 24 -7.47 -5.83 -20.11
C ASP A 24 -8.61 -5.29 -19.22
N ASN A 25 -9.05 -4.07 -19.54
CA ASN A 25 -10.08 -3.33 -18.81
C ASN A 25 -9.72 -2.95 -17.36
N LEU A 26 -8.49 -3.18 -16.89
CA LEU A 26 -8.04 -2.75 -15.57
C LEU A 26 -7.05 -1.59 -15.71
N ILE A 27 -7.43 -0.42 -15.21
CA ILE A 27 -6.68 0.83 -15.29
C ILE A 27 -6.07 1.12 -13.93
N TYR A 28 -4.80 1.46 -13.89
CA TYR A 28 -4.14 1.88 -12.66
C TYR A 28 -4.51 3.34 -12.31
N GLU A 29 -4.93 3.59 -11.07
CA GLU A 29 -5.33 4.94 -10.59
C GLU A 29 -4.29 5.60 -9.69
N GLY A 30 -3.34 4.83 -9.14
CA GLY A 30 -2.21 5.36 -8.39
C GLY A 30 -1.98 4.69 -7.03
N PHE A 31 -0.89 5.11 -6.38
CA PHE A 31 -0.51 4.68 -5.05
C PHE A 31 -0.61 5.80 -4.01
N ARG A 32 -1.10 5.45 -2.82
CA ARG A 32 -1.17 6.34 -1.65
C ARG A 32 -0.49 5.67 -0.46
N GLY A 33 0.65 6.21 -0.05
CA GLY A 33 1.41 5.76 1.13
C GLY A 33 1.22 6.66 2.35
N GLN A 34 1.27 6.04 3.53
CA GLN A 34 1.52 6.71 4.80
C GLN A 34 2.43 5.86 5.71
N ILE A 35 3.06 6.49 6.70
CA ILE A 35 3.77 5.76 7.75
C ILE A 35 2.73 5.22 8.73
N ASP A 36 2.89 3.97 9.17
CA ASP A 36 2.12 3.40 10.26
C ASP A 36 2.57 4.01 11.60
N THR A 37 1.92 5.10 11.98
CA THR A 37 2.14 5.76 13.27
C THR A 37 1.66 4.94 14.46
N THR A 38 0.93 3.85 14.24
CA THR A 38 0.44 2.94 15.28
C THR A 38 1.33 1.73 15.48
N SER A 39 2.31 1.52 14.59
CA SER A 39 3.28 0.44 14.75
C SER A 39 4.08 0.59 16.04
N SER A 40 4.33 -0.52 16.74
CA SER A 40 5.10 -0.53 17.99
C SER A 40 6.49 0.09 17.80
N GLN A 41 7.09 -0.08 16.63
CA GLN A 41 8.40 0.48 16.27
C GLN A 41 8.39 2.02 16.24
N ILE A 42 7.32 2.63 15.73
CA ILE A 42 7.15 4.09 15.71
C ILE A 42 6.75 4.64 17.09
N VAL A 43 5.94 3.90 17.84
CA VAL A 43 5.59 4.26 19.23
C VAL A 43 6.83 4.25 20.13
N GLU A 44 7.66 3.21 20.04
CA GLU A 44 8.94 3.12 20.75
C GLU A 44 9.88 4.25 20.38
N PHE A 45 9.92 4.61 19.08
CA PHE A 45 10.70 5.75 18.60
C PHE A 45 10.28 7.07 19.25
N TYR A 46 9.00 7.45 19.17
CA TYR A 46 8.53 8.70 19.75
C TYR A 46 8.70 8.72 21.28
N THR A 47 8.56 7.57 21.94
CA THR A 47 8.84 7.42 23.37
C THR A 47 10.30 7.72 23.71
N LEU A 48 11.25 7.25 22.90
CA LEU A 48 12.69 7.53 23.08
C LEU A 48 12.99 9.02 22.89
N VAL A 49 12.43 9.65 21.85
CA VAL A 49 12.60 11.07 21.56
C VAL A 49 12.08 11.92 22.71
N ASP A 50 10.88 11.63 23.22
CA ASP A 50 10.30 12.34 24.37
C ASP A 50 11.12 12.12 25.65
N GLY A 51 11.65 10.92 25.85
CA GLY A 51 12.56 10.61 26.96
C GLY A 51 13.86 11.40 26.90
N ASN A 52 14.45 11.56 25.72
CA ASN A 52 15.66 12.36 25.51
C ASN A 52 15.39 13.87 25.64
N ARG A 53 14.25 14.35 25.14
CA ARG A 53 13.81 15.75 25.27
C ARG A 53 13.62 16.15 26.73
N LYS A 54 13.00 15.29 27.55
CA LYS A 54 12.83 15.50 29.00
C LYS A 54 14.17 15.56 29.77
N LYS A 55 15.27 15.13 29.15
CA LYS A 55 16.62 15.13 29.73
C LYS A 55 17.51 16.24 29.18
N ASP A 56 16.93 17.23 28.49
CA ASP A 56 17.64 18.38 27.89
C ASP A 56 18.86 17.99 27.03
N LYS A 57 18.80 16.83 26.37
CA LYS A 57 19.87 16.44 25.44
C LYS A 57 19.86 17.39 24.22
N PRO A 58 21.03 17.82 23.72
CA PRO A 58 21.12 18.67 22.52
C PRO A 58 20.55 17.93 21.29
N LEU A 59 20.11 18.66 20.25
CA LEU A 59 19.49 18.09 19.04
C LEU A 59 20.29 16.97 18.37
N GLN A 60 21.62 17.03 18.38
CA GLN A 60 22.51 15.95 17.91
C GLN A 60 22.53 14.70 18.81
N GLY A 61 22.12 14.81 20.08
CA GLY A 61 21.96 13.72 21.04
C GLY A 61 20.49 13.40 21.39
N LEU A 62 19.51 14.06 20.75
CA LEU A 62 18.09 13.68 20.84
C LEU A 62 17.80 12.40 20.05
N TYR A 63 18.59 12.14 19.00
CA TYR A 63 18.49 11.00 18.12
C TYR A 63 19.81 10.21 18.15
N ASP A 64 19.99 9.35 19.15
CA ASP A 64 21.11 8.38 19.16
C ASP A 64 20.98 7.35 18.01
N ILE A 65 19.86 7.38 17.26
CA ILE A 65 19.53 6.52 16.12
C ILE A 65 19.64 7.37 14.84
N SER A 66 20.33 6.89 13.82
CA SER A 66 20.47 7.63 12.56
C SER A 66 19.12 7.73 11.83
N ILE A 67 18.90 8.80 11.04
CA ILE A 67 17.67 8.96 10.23
C ILE A 67 17.46 7.75 9.30
N LYS A 68 18.53 7.13 8.82
CA LYS A 68 18.47 5.90 8.00
C LYS A 68 17.91 4.71 8.80
N ASP A 69 18.39 4.51 10.03
CA ASP A 69 17.87 3.47 10.92
C ASP A 69 16.46 3.80 11.40
N MET A 70 16.09 5.09 11.48
CA MET A 70 14.73 5.55 11.76
C MET A 70 13.77 5.20 10.63
N MET A 71 14.15 5.49 9.37
CA MET A 71 13.38 5.12 8.19
C MET A 71 13.25 3.60 8.03
N SER A 72 14.25 2.81 8.45
CA SER A 72 14.12 1.34 8.46
C SER A 72 13.12 0.78 9.49
N LYS A 73 12.65 1.62 10.43
CA LYS A 73 11.62 1.28 11.42
C LYS A 73 10.25 1.84 11.07
N GLU A 74 10.16 2.61 9.98
CA GLU A 74 8.91 3.14 9.46
C GLU A 74 8.26 2.08 8.58
N VAL A 75 7.20 1.46 9.11
CA VAL A 75 6.38 0.52 8.35
C VAL A 75 5.39 1.33 7.50
N VAL A 76 5.31 1.05 6.22
CA VAL A 76 4.37 1.72 5.30
C VAL A 76 2.98 1.08 5.41
N ILE A 77 1.94 1.91 5.47
CA ILE A 77 0.58 1.52 5.08
C ILE A 77 0.32 2.13 3.71
N GLY A 78 0.25 1.26 2.72
CA GLY A 78 0.03 1.61 1.31
C GLY A 78 -1.36 1.24 0.83
N GLN A 79 -1.89 2.03 -0.10
CA GLN A 79 -3.09 1.70 -0.86
C GLN A 79 -2.79 1.87 -2.36
N ILE A 80 -3.10 0.84 -3.13
CA ILE A 80 -2.98 0.78 -4.59
C ILE A 80 -4.39 0.66 -5.14
N ASP A 81 -4.77 1.61 -5.97
CA ASP A 81 -6.12 1.71 -6.49
C ASP A 81 -6.11 1.44 -8.01
N PHE A 82 -7.10 0.67 -8.46
CA PHE A 82 -7.36 0.44 -9.87
C PHE A 82 -8.83 0.72 -10.19
N HIS A 83 -9.10 1.00 -11.46
CA HIS A 83 -10.42 1.06 -12.03
C HIS A 83 -10.65 -0.14 -12.95
N LEU A 84 -11.73 -0.89 -12.74
CA LEU A 84 -12.14 -1.95 -13.65
C LEU A 84 -13.25 -1.42 -14.57
N GLU A 85 -12.95 -1.28 -15.85
CA GLU A 85 -13.95 -0.96 -16.88
C GLU A 85 -14.79 -2.21 -17.18
N LYS A 86 -16.11 -2.03 -17.34
CA LYS A 86 -17.01 -3.14 -17.65
C LYS A 86 -16.75 -3.68 -19.06
N ALA A 87 -16.61 -4.99 -19.18
CA ALA A 87 -16.53 -5.65 -20.48
C ALA A 87 -17.91 -6.08 -21.04
N SER A 88 -18.92 -6.19 -20.17
CA SER A 88 -20.28 -6.65 -20.48
C SER A 88 -21.29 -6.01 -19.53
N ASP A 89 -22.54 -5.84 -19.97
CA ASP A 89 -23.66 -5.40 -19.12
C ASP A 89 -24.31 -6.54 -18.35
N GLU A 90 -23.96 -7.80 -18.66
CA GLU A 90 -24.43 -8.96 -17.91
C GLU A 90 -23.76 -9.04 -16.53
N ILE A 91 -24.57 -9.10 -15.46
CA ILE A 91 -24.09 -9.15 -14.07
C ILE A 91 -23.18 -10.37 -13.82
N SER A 92 -23.47 -11.52 -14.43
CA SER A 92 -22.65 -12.73 -14.32
C SER A 92 -21.26 -12.53 -14.91
N ASP A 93 -21.17 -11.84 -16.04
CA ASP A 93 -19.89 -11.53 -16.68
C ASP A 93 -19.10 -10.53 -15.85
N GLN A 94 -19.75 -9.50 -15.32
CA GLN A 94 -19.13 -8.52 -14.42
C GLN A 94 -18.55 -9.17 -13.16
N MET A 95 -19.29 -10.10 -12.54
CA MET A 95 -18.79 -10.85 -11.39
C MET A 95 -17.60 -11.75 -11.73
N THR A 96 -17.62 -12.36 -12.91
CA THR A 96 -16.51 -13.18 -13.41
C THR A 96 -15.27 -12.31 -13.65
N GLN A 97 -15.43 -11.21 -14.39
CA GLN A 97 -14.37 -10.24 -14.67
C GLN A 97 -13.73 -9.71 -13.39
N LYS A 98 -14.54 -9.39 -12.38
CA LYS A 98 -14.07 -8.95 -11.06
C LYS A 98 -13.23 -10.00 -10.35
N ASN A 99 -13.69 -11.25 -10.34
CA ASN A 99 -12.94 -12.35 -9.73
C ASN A 99 -11.61 -12.58 -10.46
N ASP A 100 -11.62 -12.54 -11.78
CA ASP A 100 -10.43 -12.70 -12.61
C ASP A 100 -9.41 -11.58 -12.37
N ALA A 101 -9.87 -10.31 -12.31
CA ALA A 101 -9.03 -9.17 -11.99
C ALA A 101 -8.39 -9.30 -10.60
N LYS A 102 -9.18 -9.70 -9.58
CA LYS A 102 -8.66 -9.94 -8.23
C LYS A 102 -7.59 -11.04 -8.23
N GLN A 103 -7.82 -12.16 -8.90
CA GLN A 103 -6.84 -13.25 -8.98
C GLN A 103 -5.57 -12.84 -9.74
N ALA A 104 -5.71 -12.07 -10.82
CA ALA A 104 -4.59 -11.55 -11.58
C ALA A 104 -3.72 -10.62 -10.73
N LEU A 105 -4.32 -9.69 -9.98
CA LEU A 105 -3.62 -8.80 -9.07
C LEU A 105 -2.92 -9.55 -7.93
N MET A 106 -3.57 -10.56 -7.35
CA MET A 106 -2.96 -11.42 -6.34
C MET A 106 -1.76 -12.18 -6.89
N THR A 107 -1.90 -12.74 -8.10
CA THR A 107 -0.81 -13.43 -8.79
C THR A 107 0.33 -12.49 -9.11
N TYR A 108 0.03 -11.25 -9.52
CA TYR A 108 1.02 -10.22 -9.76
C TYR A 108 1.85 -9.93 -8.50
N VAL A 109 1.24 -9.60 -7.36
CA VAL A 109 2.01 -9.24 -6.15
C VAL A 109 2.85 -10.39 -5.60
N GLN A 110 2.45 -11.64 -5.85
CA GLN A 110 3.22 -12.82 -5.43
C GLN A 110 4.49 -13.04 -6.28
N ASN A 111 4.51 -12.53 -7.52
CA ASN A 111 5.58 -12.75 -8.48
C ASN A 111 6.32 -11.45 -8.88
N ALA A 112 5.85 -10.29 -8.42
CA ALA A 112 6.43 -9.00 -8.75
C ALA A 112 7.81 -8.80 -8.10
N ASP A 113 8.65 -7.99 -8.76
CA ASP A 113 9.81 -7.39 -8.12
C ASP A 113 9.34 -6.27 -7.18
N LEU A 114 9.41 -6.52 -5.88
CA LEU A 114 8.99 -5.58 -4.84
C LEU A 114 10.17 -4.76 -4.27
N SER A 115 11.29 -4.66 -4.99
CA SER A 115 12.45 -3.84 -4.58
C SER A 115 12.14 -2.36 -4.35
N GLN A 116 11.09 -1.84 -5.00
CA GLN A 116 10.64 -0.45 -4.83
C GLN A 116 9.63 -0.28 -3.69
N PHE A 117 9.22 -1.37 -3.04
CA PHE A 117 8.26 -1.37 -1.93
C PHE A 117 9.01 -1.44 -0.60
N PRO A 118 8.91 -0.39 0.24
CA PRO A 118 9.37 -0.49 1.62
C PRO A 118 8.62 -1.56 2.41
N ASP A 119 9.19 -1.94 3.55
CA ASP A 119 8.52 -2.82 4.51
C ASP A 119 7.17 -2.23 4.92
N GLY A 120 6.11 -3.02 4.80
CA GLY A 120 4.77 -2.47 4.90
C GLY A 120 3.63 -3.44 4.70
N LYS A 121 2.43 -2.93 5.03
CA LYS A 121 1.14 -3.51 4.67
C LYS A 121 0.56 -2.68 3.53
N TYR A 122 0.19 -3.35 2.44
CA TYR A 122 -0.33 -2.71 1.24
C TYR A 122 -1.71 -3.27 0.93
N GLY A 123 -2.69 -2.40 0.77
CA GLY A 123 -4.00 -2.74 0.21
C GLY A 123 -3.97 -2.60 -1.30
N ILE A 124 -4.56 -3.56 -2.00
CA ILE A 124 -4.95 -3.41 -3.41
C ILE A 124 -6.46 -3.46 -3.46
N GLY A 125 -7.06 -2.47 -4.10
CA GLY A 125 -8.49 -2.42 -4.36
C GLY A 125 -8.78 -2.00 -5.79
N PHE A 126 -10.00 -2.29 -6.22
CA PHE A 126 -10.51 -1.75 -7.46
C PHE A 126 -12.03 -1.56 -7.41
N ASP A 127 -12.49 -0.51 -8.07
CA ASP A 127 -13.91 -0.21 -8.23
C ASP A 127 -14.39 -0.59 -9.62
N LEU A 128 -15.66 -1.00 -9.74
CA LEU A 128 -16.33 -1.32 -11.00
C LEU A 128 -17.40 -0.27 -11.32
N THR A 129 -17.35 0.33 -12.52
CA THR A 129 -18.41 1.23 -13.02
C THR A 129 -19.66 0.45 -13.42
N THR A 130 -20.82 0.83 -12.89
CA THR A 130 -22.12 0.31 -13.34
C THR A 130 -22.88 1.31 -14.23
N GLU A 131 -23.92 0.84 -14.92
CA GLU A 131 -24.73 1.64 -15.85
C GLU A 131 -25.29 2.95 -15.27
N SER A 132 -25.52 3.05 -13.96
CA SER A 132 -26.01 4.28 -13.32
C SER A 132 -24.92 5.32 -13.03
N GLY A 133 -23.68 5.12 -13.52
CA GLY A 133 -22.52 5.94 -13.14
C GLY A 133 -22.18 5.81 -11.65
N THR A 134 -22.69 4.77 -11.00
CA THR A 134 -22.46 4.49 -9.58
C THR A 134 -21.37 3.45 -9.46
N TYR A 135 -20.37 3.72 -8.62
CA TYR A 135 -19.30 2.78 -8.30
C TYR A 135 -19.81 1.76 -7.28
N TYR A 136 -19.64 0.47 -7.55
CA TYR A 136 -19.74 -0.55 -6.50
C TYR A 136 -18.37 -0.68 -5.82
N THR A 137 -18.15 0.06 -4.73
CA THR A 137 -17.03 -0.21 -3.82
C THR A 137 -17.49 -1.30 -2.85
N SER A 138 -17.44 -2.58 -3.23
CA SER A 138 -17.69 -3.64 -2.25
C SER A 138 -16.42 -3.83 -1.43
N VAL A 139 -16.54 -3.90 -0.09
CA VAL A 139 -15.40 -4.12 0.82
C VAL A 139 -14.66 -5.44 0.49
N SER A 140 -15.30 -6.34 -0.27
CA SER A 140 -14.74 -7.61 -0.77
C SER A 140 -13.79 -7.49 -1.97
N ASP A 141 -13.67 -6.33 -2.62
CA ASP A 141 -12.80 -6.15 -3.79
C ASP A 141 -11.39 -5.68 -3.42
N TYR A 142 -11.09 -5.71 -2.13
CA TYR A 142 -9.80 -5.41 -1.55
C TYR A 142 -9.11 -6.70 -1.08
N PHE A 143 -7.79 -6.71 -1.16
CA PHE A 143 -6.95 -7.64 -0.40
C PHE A 143 -5.71 -6.91 0.09
N PHE A 144 -5.11 -7.43 1.15
CA PHE A 144 -3.86 -6.89 1.66
C PHE A 144 -2.71 -7.84 1.36
N PHE A 145 -1.54 -7.28 1.11
CA PHE A 145 -0.30 -8.04 1.06
C PHE A 145 0.76 -7.37 1.91
N PHE A 146 1.72 -8.17 2.37
CA PHE A 146 2.79 -7.74 3.24
C PHE A 146 4.12 -7.84 2.52
N VAL A 147 4.92 -6.79 2.63
CA VAL A 147 6.28 -6.72 2.11
C VAL A 147 7.24 -6.60 3.27
N LYS A 148 8.31 -7.39 3.23
CA LYS A 148 9.43 -7.28 4.17
C LYS A 148 10.74 -7.59 3.47
N ASP A 149 11.75 -6.78 3.71
CA ASP A 149 13.07 -6.87 3.11
C ASP A 149 12.97 -6.94 1.56
N SER A 150 12.04 -6.17 0.98
CA SER A 150 11.71 -6.19 -0.46
C SER A 150 11.13 -7.51 -1.01
N HIS A 151 10.64 -8.40 -0.14
CA HIS A 151 10.03 -9.67 -0.54
C HIS A 151 8.56 -9.73 -0.14
N PHE A 152 7.76 -10.37 -0.98
CA PHE A 152 6.39 -10.76 -0.65
C PHE A 152 6.39 -11.76 0.51
N ILE A 153 5.51 -11.53 1.50
CA ILE A 153 5.39 -12.40 2.68
C ILE A 153 4.08 -13.20 2.66
N SER A 154 2.96 -12.51 2.54
CA SER A 154 1.64 -13.13 2.58
C SER A 154 0.56 -12.22 1.98
N ILE A 155 -0.58 -12.82 1.63
CA ILE A 155 -1.83 -12.12 1.34
C ILE A 155 -2.80 -12.39 2.48
N ASP A 156 -3.44 -11.34 2.97
CA ASP A 156 -4.62 -11.42 3.82
C ASP A 156 -5.86 -11.15 2.96
N LYS A 157 -6.67 -12.19 2.79
CA LYS A 157 -7.80 -12.22 1.85
C LYS A 157 -9.12 -11.77 2.50
N ASP A 158 -9.17 -11.71 3.82
CA ASP A 158 -10.42 -11.61 4.60
C ASP A 158 -10.35 -10.46 5.61
N TYR A 159 -10.61 -9.24 5.18
CA TYR A 159 -10.95 -8.15 6.09
C TYR A 159 -12.46 -7.89 6.05
N HIS A 160 -13.19 -8.55 6.94
CA HIS A 160 -14.56 -8.16 7.30
C HIS A 160 -14.46 -7.20 8.51
N TYR A 161 -15.02 -5.98 8.38
CA TYR A 161 -15.22 -5.07 9.51
C TYR A 161 -16.24 -5.62 10.51
#